data_AF-A0A0N1BGU8-F1
#
_entry.id   AF-A0A0N1BGU8-F1
#
_cell.length_a   1.000
_cell.length_b   1.000
_cell.length_c   1.000
_cell.angle_alpha   90.00
_cell.angle_beta   90.00
_cell.angle_gamma   90.00
#
_symmetry.space_group_name_H-M   'P 1'
#
loop_
_entity.id
_entity.type
_entity.pdbx_description
1 polymer ?
#
loop_
_entity_poly.entity_id
_entity_poly.type
_entity_poly.pdbx_seq_one_letter_code
_entity_poly.pdbx_strand_id
1 'polypeptide(L)'
;MSFLNPSVVDKRRRRLKVGGLALLITSIIVVAFLVESRWGYSPVTVKLIYVQNWKGDRTREDAIADTRAAQQARAAKLAESRAFIASLTGKAKIEAQKQYDAYVAGGGAARDIPYAPAEPAVQ
;
A
#
# COMPACT_ATOMS: atom_id res chain seq x y z
N MET A 1 -51.73 -21.74 10.80
CA MET A 1 -50.70 -21.62 9.75
C MET A 1 -49.41 -22.25 10.28
N SER A 2 -49.10 -23.50 9.89
CA SER A 2 -47.91 -24.22 10.38
C SER A 2 -46.65 -23.71 9.67
N PHE A 3 -45.73 -23.14 10.44
CA PHE A 3 -44.39 -22.67 10.03
C PHE A 3 -43.52 -23.78 9.40
N LEU A 4 -43.94 -25.05 9.51
CA LEU A 4 -43.24 -26.22 8.98
C LEU A 4 -43.54 -26.51 7.50
N ASN A 5 -44.58 -25.92 6.92
CA ASN A 5 -44.94 -26.13 5.51
C ASN A 5 -45.27 -24.81 4.79
N PRO A 6 -44.25 -24.08 4.29
CA PRO A 6 -44.45 -22.84 3.55
C PRO A 6 -45.17 -23.11 2.22
N SER A 7 -46.07 -22.22 1.84
CA SER A 7 -46.84 -22.32 0.60
C SER A 7 -45.92 -22.30 -0.63
N VAL A 8 -46.39 -22.83 -1.76
CA VAL A 8 -45.65 -22.82 -3.03
C VAL A 8 -45.28 -21.39 -3.46
N VAL A 9 -46.15 -20.43 -3.17
CA VAL A 9 -45.94 -19.00 -3.45
C VAL A 9 -44.81 -18.42 -2.59
N ASP A 10 -44.76 -18.78 -1.31
CA ASP A 10 -43.70 -18.32 -0.39
C ASP A 10 -42.34 -18.92 -0.75
N LYS A 11 -42.31 -20.20 -1.13
CA LYS A 11 -41.09 -20.86 -1.63
C LYS A 11 -40.56 -20.18 -2.89
N ARG A 12 -41.45 -19.81 -3.82
CA ARG A 12 -41.08 -19.12 -5.07
C ARG A 12 -40.57 -17.71 -4.82
N ARG A 13 -41.24 -16.93 -3.95
CA ARG A 13 -40.77 -15.59 -3.54
C ARG A 13 -39.42 -15.64 -2.85
N ARG A 14 -39.19 -16.61 -1.96
CA ARG A 14 -37.90 -16.78 -1.28
C ARG A 14 -36.78 -17.16 -2.25
N ARG A 15 -37.03 -18.06 -3.22
CA ARG A 15 -36.05 -18.37 -4.27
C ARG A 15 -35.71 -17.17 -5.13
N LEU A 16 -36.69 -16.37 -5.54
CA LEU A 16 -36.44 -15.17 -6.34
C LEU A 16 -35.63 -14.12 -5.56
N LYS A 17 -35.94 -13.93 -4.27
CA LYS A 17 -35.17 -13.01 -3.41
C LYS A 17 -33.73 -13.50 -3.23
N VAL A 18 -33.53 -14.76 -2.87
CA VAL A 18 -32.18 -15.31 -2.62
C VAL A 18 -31.38 -15.40 -3.92
N GLY A 19 -31.96 -15.93 -4.98
CA GLY A 19 -31.31 -16.03 -6.29
C GLY A 19 -31.01 -14.67 -6.89
N GLY A 20 -31.96 -13.72 -6.81
CA GLY A 20 -31.75 -12.35 -7.29
C GLY A 20 -30.65 -11.63 -6.50
N LEU A 21 -30.62 -11.79 -5.17
CA LEU A 21 -29.61 -11.17 -4.32
C LEU A 21 -28.22 -11.78 -4.52
N ALA A 22 -28.14 -13.10 -4.72
CA ALA A 22 -26.89 -13.77 -5.06
C ALA A 22 -26.33 -13.30 -6.41
N LEU A 23 -27.18 -13.17 -7.43
CA LEU A 23 -26.79 -12.69 -8.75
C LEU A 23 -26.35 -11.22 -8.69
N LEU A 24 -27.03 -10.39 -7.90
CA LEU A 24 -26.67 -8.99 -7.70
C LEU A 24 -25.31 -8.84 -7.01
N ILE A 25 -25.04 -9.59 -5.93
CA ILE A 25 -23.73 -9.58 -5.25
C ILE A 25 -22.63 -10.05 -6.20
N THR A 26 -22.87 -11.13 -6.95
CA THR A 26 -21.89 -11.68 -7.90
C THR A 26 -21.56 -10.65 -8.98
N SER A 27 -22.56 -9.99 -9.54
CA SER A 27 -22.36 -8.92 -10.52
C SER A 27 -21.56 -7.74 -9.96
N ILE A 28 -21.82 -7.33 -8.71
CA ILE A 28 -21.03 -6.27 -8.04
C ILE A 28 -19.56 -6.68 -7.96
N ILE A 29 -19.27 -7.92 -7.54
CA ILE A 29 -17.90 -8.42 -7.43
C ILE A 29 -17.21 -8.42 -8.80
N VAL A 30 -17.87 -8.93 -9.83
CA VAL A 30 -17.31 -8.97 -11.20
C VAL A 30 -17.03 -7.56 -11.73
N VAL A 31 -17.97 -6.62 -11.54
CA VAL A 31 -17.78 -5.22 -11.95
C VAL A 31 -16.63 -4.58 -11.17
N ALA A 32 -16.53 -4.83 -9.87
CA ALA A 32 -15.41 -4.34 -9.06
C ALA A 32 -14.06 -4.89 -9.57
N PHE A 33 -13.98 -6.17 -9.92
CA PHE A 33 -12.78 -6.77 -10.52
C PHE A 33 -12.45 -6.19 -11.89
N LEU A 34 -13.45 -5.92 -12.74
CA LEU A 34 -13.22 -5.32 -14.06
C LEU A 34 -12.75 -3.86 -13.94
N VAL A 35 -13.34 -3.11 -13.02
CA VAL A 35 -12.92 -1.75 -12.68
C VAL A 35 -11.48 -1.75 -12.14
N GLU A 36 -11.17 -2.67 -11.23
CA GLU A 36 -9.81 -2.84 -10.69
C GLU A 36 -8.81 -3.23 -11.79
N SER A 37 -9.16 -4.19 -12.64
CA SER A 37 -8.29 -4.64 -13.73
C SER A 37 -8.02 -3.56 -14.78
N ARG A 38 -8.96 -2.62 -14.99
CA ARG A 38 -8.84 -1.60 -16.04
C ARG A 38 -8.30 -0.26 -15.54
N TRP A 39 -8.56 0.09 -14.28
CA TRP A 39 -8.17 1.39 -13.72
C TRP A 39 -7.24 1.30 -12.50
N GLY A 40 -6.97 0.10 -11.96
CA GLY A 40 -6.03 -0.09 -10.84
C GLY A 40 -6.36 0.77 -9.63
N TYR A 41 -7.65 0.81 -9.25
CA TYR A 41 -8.13 1.74 -8.23
C TYR A 41 -7.74 1.30 -6.81
N SER A 42 -7.32 0.06 -6.56
CA SER A 42 -6.80 -0.36 -5.25
C SER A 42 -5.43 0.25 -5.00
N PRO A 43 -5.30 1.22 -4.07
CA PRO A 43 -4.01 1.75 -3.68
C PRO A 43 -3.36 0.85 -2.63
N VAL A 44 -3.75 -0.42 -2.52
CA VAL A 44 -3.11 -1.35 -1.59
C VAL A 44 -1.85 -1.88 -2.27
N THR A 45 -0.84 -1.02 -2.38
CA THR A 45 0.54 -1.48 -2.42
C THR A 45 0.72 -2.24 -1.11
N VAL A 46 0.61 -3.57 -1.16
CA VAL A 46 0.90 -4.42 0.00
C VAL A 46 2.39 -4.19 0.30
N LYS A 47 2.67 -3.30 1.25
CA LYS A 47 4.02 -3.02 1.70
C LYS A 47 4.47 -4.22 2.52
N LEU A 48 5.08 -5.20 1.86
CA LEU A 48 5.83 -6.25 2.55
C LEU A 48 7.07 -5.59 3.17
N ILE A 49 6.97 -5.26 4.45
CA ILE A 49 8.13 -4.92 5.27
C ILE A 49 8.73 -6.25 5.69
N TYR A 50 9.86 -6.64 5.08
CA TYR A 50 10.59 -7.83 5.51
C TYR A 50 11.20 -7.56 6.88
N VAL A 51 10.59 -8.14 7.91
CA VAL A 51 10.96 -7.98 9.32
C VAL A 51 12.07 -8.97 9.73
N GLN A 52 12.88 -9.44 8.78
CA GLN A 52 13.74 -10.60 8.95
C GLN A 52 14.87 -10.41 9.99
N ASN A 53 15.13 -9.18 10.43
CA ASN A 53 16.23 -8.80 11.31
C ASN A 53 15.81 -8.30 12.71
N TRP A 54 14.55 -8.43 13.13
CA TRP A 54 14.14 -7.95 14.46
C TRP A 54 14.33 -9.05 15.50
N LYS A 55 15.08 -8.75 16.57
CA LYS A 55 15.19 -9.65 17.73
C LYS A 55 13.82 -9.79 18.43
N GLY A 56 13.54 -10.98 18.96
CA GLY A 56 12.24 -11.30 19.59
C GLY A 56 11.97 -10.59 20.92
N ASP A 57 12.99 -9.98 21.52
CA ASP A 57 12.98 -9.25 22.80
C ASP A 57 12.89 -7.72 22.62
N ARG A 58 12.51 -7.26 21.42
CA ARG A 58 12.49 -5.85 21.06
C ARG A 58 11.66 -5.01 22.03
N THR A 59 12.25 -3.92 22.51
CA THR A 59 11.57 -2.95 23.38
C THR A 59 10.93 -1.82 22.56
N ARG A 60 10.05 -1.06 23.22
CA ARG A 60 9.48 0.17 22.61
C ARG A 60 10.57 1.19 22.26
N GLU A 61 11.67 1.20 23.01
CA GLU A 61 12.80 2.10 22.81
C GLU A 61 13.54 1.78 21.50
N ASP A 62 13.73 0.49 21.20
CA ASP A 62 14.31 0.04 19.92
C ASP A 62 13.42 0.42 18.72
N ALA A 63 12.09 0.42 18.90
CA ALA A 63 11.17 0.91 17.87
C ALA A 63 11.36 2.40 17.58
N ILE A 64 11.54 3.20 18.63
CA ILE A 64 11.77 4.64 18.50
C ILE A 64 13.15 4.91 17.89
N ALA A 65 14.19 4.15 18.29
CA ALA A 65 15.53 4.27 17.74
C ALA A 65 15.55 4.01 16.22
N ASP A 66 14.92 2.94 15.76
CA ASP A 66 14.83 2.63 14.32
C ASP A 66 14.05 3.69 13.54
N THR A 67 12.95 4.21 14.09
CA THR A 67 12.22 5.28 13.41
C THR A 67 13.06 6.55 13.28
N ARG A 68 13.89 6.86 14.28
CA ARG A 68 14.84 7.98 14.21
C ARG A 68 15.95 7.72 13.18
N ALA A 69 16.54 6.52 13.19
CA ALA A 69 17.57 6.13 12.22
C ALA A 69 17.04 6.18 10.79
N ALA A 70 15.83 5.67 10.55
CA ALA A 70 15.16 5.74 9.25
C ALA A 70 14.89 7.19 8.84
N GLN A 71 14.44 8.07 9.75
CA GLN A 71 14.26 9.49 9.45
C GLN A 71 15.58 10.19 9.10
N GLN A 72 16.66 9.88 9.80
CA GLN A 72 17.98 10.44 9.53
C GLN A 72 18.54 9.98 8.19
N ALA A 73 18.44 8.68 7.86
CA ALA A 73 18.84 8.15 6.56
C ALA A 73 18.06 8.80 5.41
N ARG A 74 16.75 9.05 5.61
CA ARG A 74 15.91 9.79 4.65
C ARG A 74 16.38 11.22 4.44
N ALA A 75 16.68 11.93 5.54
CA ALA A 75 17.16 13.31 5.48
C ALA A 75 18.51 13.39 4.73
N ALA A 76 19.42 12.44 4.98
CA ALA A 76 20.71 12.35 4.29
C ALA A 76 20.52 12.14 2.78
N LYS A 77 19.67 11.20 2.37
CA LYS A 77 19.40 10.93 0.94
C LYS A 77 18.79 12.14 0.23
N LEU A 78 17.85 12.85 0.86
CA LEU A 78 17.28 14.08 0.29
C LEU A 78 18.30 15.22 0.20
N ALA A 79 19.27 15.27 1.12
CA ALA A 79 20.36 16.24 1.06
C ALA A 79 21.34 15.89 -0.09
N GLU A 80 21.70 14.61 -0.24
CA GLU A 80 22.51 14.12 -1.36
C GLU A 80 21.85 14.43 -2.71
N SER A 81 20.56 14.16 -2.88
CA SER A 81 19.84 14.48 -4.12
C SER A 81 19.84 15.97 -4.42
N ARG A 82 19.66 16.83 -3.41
CA ARG A 82 19.72 18.29 -3.58
C ARG A 82 21.13 18.77 -3.98
N ALA A 83 22.17 18.21 -3.37
CA ALA A 83 23.56 18.50 -3.73
C ALA A 83 23.87 18.06 -5.17
N PHE A 84 23.38 16.88 -5.58
CA PHE A 84 23.53 16.39 -6.95
C PHE A 84 22.83 17.30 -7.96
N ILE A 85 21.58 17.70 -7.72
CA ILE A 85 20.84 18.63 -8.59
C ILE A 85 21.56 19.99 -8.68
N ALA A 86 22.17 20.46 -7.59
CA ALA A 86 22.94 21.70 -7.59
C ALA A 86 24.19 21.62 -8.49
N SER A 87 24.77 20.42 -8.67
CA SER A 87 25.92 20.20 -9.56
C SER A 87 25.55 20.19 -11.06
N LEU A 88 24.28 20.04 -11.40
CA LEU A 88 23.79 20.02 -12.78
C LEU A 88 23.53 21.44 -13.31
N THR A 89 23.59 21.61 -14.63
CA THR A 89 23.26 22.88 -15.31
C THR A 89 22.35 22.66 -16.53
N GLY A 90 21.71 23.73 -17.00
CA GLY A 90 20.85 23.70 -18.19
C GLY A 90 19.63 22.79 -18.04
N LYS A 91 19.28 22.08 -19.13
CA LYS A 91 18.09 21.21 -19.18
C LYS A 91 18.13 20.07 -18.16
N ALA A 92 19.31 19.49 -17.92
CA ALA A 92 19.49 18.39 -16.98
C ALA A 92 19.12 18.79 -15.54
N LYS A 93 19.44 20.02 -15.12
CA LYS A 93 19.05 20.56 -13.82
C LYS A 93 17.53 20.69 -13.69
N ILE A 94 16.88 21.21 -14.73
CA ILE A 94 15.43 21.44 -14.73
C ILE A 94 14.67 20.11 -14.64
N GLU A 95 15.11 19.10 -15.40
CA GLU A 95 14.50 17.77 -15.36
C GLU A 95 14.73 17.06 -14.03
N ALA A 96 15.96 17.11 -13.51
CA ALA A 96 16.29 16.52 -12.21
C ALA A 96 15.52 17.18 -11.05
N GLN A 97 15.36 18.52 -11.09
CA GLN A 97 14.55 19.24 -10.12
C GLN A 97 13.07 18.83 -10.22
N LYS A 98 12.52 18.71 -11.43
CA LYS A 98 11.14 18.28 -11.65
C LYS A 98 10.90 16.86 -11.13
N GLN A 99 11.87 15.94 -11.32
CA GLN A 99 11.79 14.59 -10.76
C GLN A 99 11.84 14.60 -9.24
N TYR A 100 12.71 15.41 -8.64
CA TYR A 100 12.77 15.58 -7.19
C TYR A 100 11.47 16.16 -6.63
N ASP A 101 10.90 17.19 -7.26
CA ASP A 101 9.66 17.81 -6.82
C ASP A 101 8.47 16.84 -6.95
N ALA A 102 8.41 16.06 -8.04
CA ALA A 102 7.41 15.01 -8.22
C ALA A 102 7.56 13.89 -7.17
N TYR A 103 8.79 13.53 -6.82
CA TYR A 103 9.09 12.57 -5.76
C TYR A 103 8.60 13.06 -4.39
N VAL A 104 8.92 14.31 -4.02
CA VAL A 104 8.47 14.93 -2.77
C VAL A 104 6.95 15.06 -2.73
N ALA A 105 6.31 15.54 -3.80
CA ALA A 105 4.86 15.69 -3.91
C ALA A 105 4.12 14.33 -3.89
N GLY A 106 4.74 13.28 -4.44
CA GLY A 106 4.19 11.92 -4.47
C GLY A 106 4.21 11.18 -3.13
N GLY A 107 4.71 11.80 -2.05
CA GLY A 107 4.84 11.20 -0.72
C GLY A 107 6.26 10.78 -0.34
N GLY A 108 7.23 11.03 -1.23
CA GLY A 108 8.67 10.88 -1.01
C GLY A 108 9.08 9.57 -0.33
N ALA A 109 10.05 9.66 0.57
CA ALA A 109 10.61 8.52 1.28
C ALA A 109 9.65 7.85 2.30
N ALA A 110 8.42 8.35 2.45
CA ALA A 110 7.36 7.67 3.21
C ALA A 110 6.61 6.62 2.36
N ARG A 111 6.68 6.73 1.03
CA ARG A 111 6.15 5.73 0.10
C ARG A 111 7.19 4.71 -0.35
N ASP A 112 8.46 5.09 -0.45
CA ASP A 112 9.56 4.13 -0.66
C ASP A 112 9.80 3.28 0.58
N ILE A 113 9.92 1.97 0.38
CA ILE A 113 10.32 1.04 1.43
C ILE A 113 11.82 1.28 1.66
N PRO A 114 12.28 1.72 2.84
CA PRO A 114 13.70 1.81 3.10
C PRO A 114 14.29 0.40 3.09
N TYR A 115 15.14 0.10 2.11
CA TYR A 115 16.09 -0.99 2.25
C TYR A 115 17.11 -0.56 3.32
N ALA A 116 16.95 -1.10 4.52
CA ALA A 116 18.00 -1.05 5.53
C ALA A 116 18.92 -2.26 5.26
N PRO A 117 20.15 -2.05 4.75
CA PRO A 117 21.11 -3.14 4.67
C PRO A 117 21.32 -3.71 6.07
N ALA A 118 21.27 -5.05 6.19
CA ALA A 118 21.59 -5.72 7.44
C ALA A 118 23.01 -5.31 7.85
N GLU A 119 23.18 -4.78 9.07
CA GLU A 119 24.52 -4.71 9.65
C GLU A 119 25.06 -6.14 9.72
N PRO A 120 26.31 -6.38 9.27
CA PRO A 120 26.90 -7.71 9.32
C PRO A 120 26.87 -8.20 10.77
N ALA A 121 26.40 -9.43 10.96
CA ALA A 121 26.43 -10.07 12.27
C ALA A 121 27.87 -10.04 12.77
N VAL A 122 28.11 -9.22 13.80
CA VAL A 122 29.39 -9.18 14.51
C VAL A 122 29.60 -10.58 15.07
N GLN A 123 30.59 -11.28 14.51
CA GLN A 123 31.07 -12.56 15.05
C GLN A 123 31.93 -12.29 16.29
#